data_AF-A0A9P7S381-F1
#
_entry.id   AF-A0A9P7S381-F1
#
_cell.length_a   1.000
_cell.length_b   1.000
_cell.length_c   1.000
_cell.angle_alpha   90.00
_cell.angle_beta   90.00
_cell.angle_gamma   90.00
#
_symmetry.space_group_name_H-M   'P 1'
#
loop_
_entity.id
_entity.type
_entity.pdbx_description
1 polymer ?
#
loop_
_entity_poly.entity_id
_entity_poly.type
_entity_poly.pdbx_seq_one_letter_code
_entity_poly.pdbx_strand_id
1 'polypeptide(L)'
;MKSSSLFVLLAVAPQIIIIPTVTGETFIYIRSPPTNEPVKDIYSNDMTCNVHNRAVPQTVNVATGDNLTFEWYHESRKDDIINDSHKGAVQVYIAPSASNGTGGAVWTKLFSDSYAYAFDSSSNNKWATDRLRRAKGQHHVIIPNIPTGDYLFRAEIIALHQAQVRYDQDHDKGAEFLTFHAFV
;
A
#
# COMPACT_ATOMS: atom_id res chain seq x y z
N MET A 1 54.14 -1.16 1.76
CA MET A 1 52.83 -1.32 2.44
C MET A 1 51.75 -1.09 1.39
N LYS A 2 51.06 -2.13 0.92
CA LYS A 2 49.93 -1.99 -0.03
C LYS A 2 48.66 -1.84 0.80
N SER A 3 48.04 -0.67 0.72
CA SER A 3 46.72 -0.41 1.30
C SER A 3 45.67 -1.08 0.41
N SER A 4 45.10 -2.20 0.87
CA SER A 4 43.94 -2.80 0.23
C SER A 4 42.70 -2.06 0.73
N SER A 5 42.17 -1.14 -0.09
CA SER A 5 40.86 -0.54 0.14
C SER A 5 39.78 -1.59 -0.13
N LEU A 6 39.09 -2.03 0.93
CA LEU A 6 37.93 -2.89 0.83
C LEU A 6 36.76 -2.07 0.28
N PHE A 7 36.51 -2.17 -1.03
CA PHE A 7 35.28 -1.66 -1.63
C PHE A 7 34.13 -2.57 -1.17
N VAL A 8 33.36 -2.12 -0.17
CA VAL A 8 32.05 -2.69 0.12
C VAL A 8 31.13 -2.22 -1.01
N LEU A 9 30.89 -3.10 -1.97
CA LEU A 9 29.83 -2.92 -2.97
C LEU A 9 28.51 -2.92 -2.18
N LEU A 10 27.91 -1.75 -1.96
CA LEU A 10 26.52 -1.70 -1.48
C LEU A 10 25.67 -2.30 -2.60
N ALA A 11 25.32 -3.58 -2.49
CA ALA A 11 24.34 -4.19 -3.38
C ALA A 11 23.03 -3.43 -3.17
N VAL A 12 22.57 -2.72 -4.20
CA VAL A 12 21.23 -2.15 -4.21
C VAL A 12 20.27 -3.33 -4.21
N ALA A 13 19.49 -3.49 -3.14
CA ALA A 13 18.48 -4.55 -3.06
C ALA A 13 17.58 -4.48 -4.31
N PRO A 14 17.24 -5.61 -4.94
CA PRO A 14 16.39 -5.60 -6.12
C PRO A 14 15.06 -4.93 -5.77
N GLN A 15 14.65 -3.97 -6.60
CA GLN A 15 13.35 -3.31 -6.46
C GLN A 15 12.30 -4.15 -7.18
N ILE A 16 11.30 -4.62 -6.44
CA ILE A 16 10.19 -5.40 -6.97
C ILE A 16 8.96 -4.50 -6.96
N ILE A 17 8.46 -4.12 -8.14
CA ILE A 17 7.33 -3.19 -8.28
C ILE A 17 6.07 -4.00 -8.57
N ILE A 18 5.07 -3.83 -7.71
CA ILE A 18 3.76 -4.45 -7.82
C ILE A 18 2.75 -3.35 -8.20
N ILE A 19 2.00 -3.58 -9.28
CA ILE A 19 1.05 -2.62 -9.86
C ILE A 19 -0.34 -3.27 -9.88
N PRO A 20 -1.38 -2.67 -9.27
CA PRO A 20 -2.75 -3.17 -9.36
C PRO A 20 -3.25 -3.04 -10.80
N THR A 21 -4.02 -3.98 -11.29
CA THR A 21 -4.71 -3.84 -12.58
C THR A 21 -6.19 -3.59 -12.33
N VAL A 22 -6.73 -2.48 -12.85
CA VAL A 22 -8.12 -2.03 -12.60
C VAL A 22 -9.01 -2.26 -13.84
N THR A 23 -8.45 -2.50 -15.04
CA THR A 23 -9.24 -2.77 -16.25
C THR A 23 -8.50 -3.69 -17.22
N GLY A 24 -9.19 -4.71 -17.78
CA GLY A 24 -8.76 -5.48 -18.95
C GLY A 24 -7.50 -6.35 -18.84
N GLU A 25 -6.69 -6.18 -17.79
CA GLU A 25 -5.48 -6.97 -17.53
C GLU A 25 -5.73 -8.03 -16.45
N THR A 26 -5.16 -9.20 -16.66
CA THR A 26 -5.31 -10.38 -15.81
C THR A 26 -5.01 -10.04 -14.35
N PHE A 27 -5.85 -10.41 -13.39
CA PHE A 27 -5.52 -10.33 -11.95
C PHE A 27 -4.45 -11.38 -11.67
N ILE A 28 -3.18 -10.98 -11.68
CA ILE A 28 -2.07 -11.95 -11.63
C ILE A 28 -1.69 -12.24 -10.17
N TYR A 29 -1.33 -11.20 -9.43
CA TYR A 29 -0.80 -11.29 -8.07
C TYR A 29 -1.43 -10.26 -7.11
N ILE A 30 -2.33 -9.39 -7.58
CA ILE A 30 -3.12 -8.47 -6.74
C ILE A 30 -4.59 -8.87 -6.74
N ARG A 31 -5.21 -8.88 -5.55
CA ARG A 31 -6.67 -8.92 -5.35
C ARG A 31 -7.27 -7.54 -5.65
N SER A 32 -7.32 -7.15 -6.92
CA SER A 32 -7.78 -5.80 -7.28
C SER A 32 -9.30 -5.71 -7.17
N PRO A 33 -9.85 -4.61 -6.62
CA PRO A 33 -11.26 -4.29 -6.77
C PRO A 33 -11.60 -3.97 -8.24
N PRO A 34 -12.89 -4.02 -8.63
CA PRO A 34 -13.33 -3.69 -9.99
C PRO A 34 -13.32 -2.18 -10.28
N THR A 35 -13.23 -1.33 -9.25
CA THR A 35 -13.22 0.14 -9.34
C THR A 35 -12.24 0.73 -8.32
N ASN A 36 -11.98 2.03 -8.41
CA ASN A 36 -11.17 2.80 -7.45
C ASN A 36 -12.01 3.40 -6.30
N GLU A 37 -13.24 2.90 -6.09
CA GLU A 37 -14.13 3.38 -5.04
C GLU A 37 -13.58 3.05 -3.63
N PRO A 38 -13.69 3.98 -2.67
CA PRO A 38 -13.20 3.75 -1.32
C PRO A 38 -14.16 2.87 -0.52
N VAL A 39 -13.60 2.07 0.39
CA VAL A 39 -14.36 1.47 1.50
C VAL A 39 -14.52 2.53 2.58
N LYS A 40 -15.70 2.65 3.20
CA LYS A 40 -15.98 3.62 4.28
C LYS A 40 -16.54 2.98 5.56
N ASP A 41 -17.21 1.84 5.44
CA ASP A 41 -17.71 1.08 6.58
C ASP A 41 -16.59 0.27 7.24
N ILE A 42 -16.13 0.72 8.41
CA ILE A 42 -15.06 0.06 9.17
C ILE A 42 -15.44 -1.32 9.72
N TYR A 43 -16.73 -1.68 9.71
CA TYR A 43 -17.22 -3.01 10.12
C TYR A 43 -17.45 -3.94 8.93
N SER A 44 -17.34 -3.45 7.68
CA SER A 44 -17.48 -4.30 6.50
C SER A 44 -16.32 -5.28 6.37
N ASN A 45 -16.61 -6.48 5.87
CA ASN A 45 -15.58 -7.44 5.47
C ASN A 45 -14.64 -6.87 4.39
N ASP A 46 -15.11 -5.86 3.63
CA ASP A 46 -14.33 -5.17 2.59
C ASP A 46 -13.11 -4.43 3.17
N MET A 47 -13.10 -4.13 4.47
CA MET A 47 -11.91 -3.58 5.14
C MET A 47 -10.72 -4.53 5.12
N THR A 48 -10.99 -5.84 5.01
CA THR A 48 -9.94 -6.87 4.96
C THR A 48 -9.14 -6.74 3.69
N CYS A 49 -9.80 -6.85 2.53
CA CYS A 49 -9.14 -6.98 1.24
C CYS A 49 -9.83 -6.24 0.07
N ASN A 50 -10.65 -5.23 0.35
CA ASN A 50 -11.59 -4.59 -0.58
C ASN A 50 -12.70 -5.56 -1.06
N VAL A 51 -13.61 -5.07 -1.91
CA VAL A 51 -14.86 -5.76 -2.34
C VAL A 51 -14.63 -7.02 -3.18
N HIS A 52 -13.38 -7.36 -3.53
CA HIS A 52 -13.04 -8.52 -4.36
C HIS A 52 -11.99 -9.45 -3.73
N ASN A 53 -12.22 -9.83 -2.48
CA ASN A 53 -11.30 -10.68 -1.74
C ASN A 53 -11.30 -12.16 -2.21
N ARG A 54 -10.66 -12.46 -3.35
CA ARG A 54 -10.48 -13.81 -3.88
C ARG A 54 -9.01 -14.13 -4.16
N ALA A 55 -8.64 -15.40 -4.12
CA ALA A 55 -7.32 -15.82 -4.55
C ALA A 55 -7.06 -15.50 -6.03
N VAL A 56 -5.81 -15.19 -6.35
CA VAL A 56 -5.31 -14.91 -7.70
C VAL A 56 -4.27 -15.97 -8.06
N PRO A 57 -3.96 -16.18 -9.36
CA PRO A 57 -3.22 -17.36 -9.80
C PRO A 57 -1.71 -17.32 -9.53
N GLN A 58 -1.14 -16.19 -9.11
CA GLN A 58 0.30 -16.06 -8.86
C GLN A 58 0.63 -15.34 -7.55
N THR A 59 1.83 -15.63 -7.05
CA THR A 59 2.48 -15.01 -5.90
C THR A 59 3.79 -14.37 -6.38
N VAL A 60 4.15 -13.20 -5.85
CA VAL A 60 5.41 -12.51 -6.18
C VAL A 60 6.53 -13.04 -5.30
N ASN A 61 7.50 -13.74 -5.88
CA ASN A 61 8.65 -14.22 -5.10
C ASN A 61 9.55 -13.06 -4.65
N VAL A 62 9.79 -12.98 -3.33
CA VAL A 62 10.70 -12.02 -2.70
C VAL A 62 11.61 -12.72 -1.70
N ALA A 63 12.74 -12.10 -1.37
CA ALA A 63 13.62 -12.49 -0.28
C ALA A 63 13.61 -11.44 0.85
N THR A 64 13.97 -11.86 2.06
CA THR A 64 14.24 -10.93 3.17
C THR A 64 15.27 -9.89 2.74
N GLY A 65 14.97 -8.62 3.03
CA GLY A 65 15.80 -7.49 2.64
C GLY A 65 15.48 -6.90 1.28
N ASP A 66 14.67 -7.56 0.45
CA ASP A 66 14.21 -7.00 -0.82
C ASP A 66 13.35 -5.75 -0.59
N ASN A 67 13.35 -4.86 -1.59
CA ASN A 67 12.54 -3.65 -1.55
C ASN A 67 11.25 -3.83 -2.36
N LEU A 68 10.16 -4.11 -1.65
CA LEU A 68 8.83 -4.29 -2.24
C LEU A 68 8.13 -2.94 -2.43
N THR A 69 7.99 -2.52 -3.68
CA THR A 69 7.36 -1.26 -4.07
C THR A 69 5.92 -1.49 -4.52
N PHE A 70 5.00 -0.72 -3.96
CA PHE A 70 3.60 -0.64 -4.34
C PHE A 70 3.42 0.60 -5.24
N GLU A 71 2.89 0.43 -6.44
CA GLU A 71 2.63 1.52 -7.38
C GLU A 71 1.12 1.74 -7.53
N TRP A 72 0.62 2.89 -7.08
CA TRP A 72 -0.77 3.32 -7.24
C TRP A 72 -0.98 4.12 -8.53
N TYR A 73 -2.21 4.14 -9.03
CA TYR A 73 -2.69 5.07 -10.05
C TYR A 73 -4.18 5.33 -9.87
N HIS A 74 -4.72 6.35 -10.55
CA HIS A 74 -6.14 6.71 -10.44
C HIS A 74 -7.01 6.03 -11.53
N GLU A 75 -6.75 6.35 -12.80
CA GLU A 75 -7.42 5.83 -14.00
C GLU A 75 -6.45 5.05 -14.90
N SER A 76 -5.22 5.55 -15.04
CA SER A 76 -4.19 4.97 -15.90
C SER A 76 -2.82 5.07 -15.25
N ARG A 77 -1.97 4.06 -15.48
CA ARG A 77 -0.64 4.01 -14.87
C ARG A 77 0.15 5.31 -15.10
N LYS A 78 0.73 5.88 -14.03
CA LYS A 78 1.53 7.13 -14.01
C LYS A 78 0.74 8.43 -14.23
N ASP A 79 -0.55 8.43 -13.95
CA ASP A 79 -1.41 9.62 -13.98
C ASP A 79 -1.24 10.52 -12.73
N ASP A 80 -2.31 11.22 -12.33
CA ASP A 80 -2.35 12.08 -11.16
C ASP A 80 -2.37 11.33 -9.82
N ILE A 81 -2.48 9.99 -9.86
CA ILE A 81 -2.39 9.03 -8.76
C ILE A 81 -3.57 9.06 -7.80
N ILE A 82 -3.83 10.23 -7.23
CA ILE A 82 -4.94 10.52 -6.34
C ILE A 82 -5.17 12.03 -6.36
N ASN A 83 -6.43 12.45 -6.24
CA ASN A 83 -6.78 13.86 -6.21
C ASN A 83 -6.04 14.58 -5.06
N ASP A 84 -5.56 15.80 -5.30
CA ASP A 84 -4.82 16.58 -4.29
C ASP A 84 -5.63 16.80 -3.00
N SER A 85 -6.97 16.85 -3.08
CA SER A 85 -7.83 17.03 -1.91
C SER A 85 -7.76 15.85 -0.91
N HIS A 86 -7.35 14.67 -1.36
CA HIS A 86 -7.32 13.44 -0.55
C HIS A 86 -6.08 13.39 0.35
N LYS A 87 -5.97 14.38 1.24
CA LYS A 87 -4.93 14.42 2.27
C LYS A 87 -5.11 13.26 3.22
N GLY A 88 -4.04 12.53 3.49
CA GLY A 88 -4.17 11.22 4.14
C GLY A 88 -2.87 10.54 4.52
N ALA A 89 -3.03 9.40 5.18
CA ALA A 89 -1.94 8.49 5.55
C ALA A 89 -1.77 7.37 4.53
N VAL A 90 -0.58 6.79 4.47
CA VAL A 90 -0.24 5.60 3.68
C VAL A 90 0.35 4.55 4.61
N GLN A 91 -0.19 3.33 4.58
CA GLN A 91 0.15 2.24 5.50
C GLN A 91 0.43 0.96 4.71
N VAL A 92 1.24 0.06 5.28
CA VAL A 92 1.37 -1.32 4.80
C VAL A 92 1.27 -2.30 5.96
N TYR A 93 0.50 -3.36 5.77
CA TYR A 93 0.35 -4.47 6.71
C TYR A 93 0.67 -5.79 6.04
N ILE A 94 1.00 -6.79 6.84
CA ILE A 94 1.28 -8.16 6.42
C ILE A 94 0.46 -9.17 7.23
N ALA A 95 0.00 -10.23 6.59
CA ALA A 95 -0.64 -11.39 7.23
C ALA A 95 -0.25 -12.69 6.50
N PRO A 96 -0.17 -13.85 7.18
CA PRO A 96 0.00 -15.13 6.50
C PRO A 96 -1.17 -15.40 5.52
N SER A 97 -0.89 -15.83 4.30
CA SER A 97 -1.93 -16.07 3.28
C SER A 97 -2.98 -17.09 3.70
N ALA A 98 -2.59 -18.08 4.51
CA ALA A 98 -3.50 -19.08 5.08
C ALA A 98 -4.61 -18.48 5.95
N SER A 99 -4.42 -17.28 6.51
CA SER A 99 -5.47 -16.56 7.26
C SER A 99 -6.55 -15.96 6.35
N ASN A 100 -6.26 -15.81 5.05
CA ASN A 100 -7.07 -15.04 4.11
C ASN A 100 -7.36 -13.58 4.56
N GLY A 101 -6.56 -13.05 5.48
CA GLY A 101 -6.78 -11.75 6.11
C GLY A 101 -7.91 -11.73 7.15
N THR A 102 -8.51 -12.88 7.47
CA THR A 102 -9.65 -13.01 8.39
C THR A 102 -9.25 -13.76 9.68
N GLY A 103 -10.21 -13.92 10.61
CA GLY A 103 -10.01 -14.73 11.81
C GLY A 103 -9.40 -13.96 13.01
N GLY A 104 -9.46 -12.63 13.02
CA GLY A 104 -9.03 -11.80 14.15
C GLY A 104 -7.74 -11.02 13.86
N ALA A 105 -6.86 -10.92 14.87
CA ALA A 105 -5.64 -10.11 14.82
C ALA A 105 -4.51 -10.77 14.00
N VAL A 106 -4.70 -10.89 12.68
CA VAL A 106 -3.73 -11.50 11.76
C VAL A 106 -2.82 -10.48 11.07
N TRP A 107 -3.19 -9.21 11.08
CA TRP A 107 -2.47 -8.13 10.40
C TRP A 107 -1.41 -7.50 11.31
N THR A 108 -0.17 -7.51 10.85
CA THR A 108 0.96 -6.78 11.48
C THR A 108 1.33 -5.58 10.62
N LYS A 109 1.48 -4.40 11.21
CA LYS A 109 1.88 -3.18 10.48
C LYS A 109 3.38 -3.21 10.19
N LEU A 110 3.75 -2.96 8.93
CA LEU A 110 5.15 -2.85 8.48
C LEU A 110 5.58 -1.41 8.21
N PHE A 111 4.64 -0.57 7.75
CA PHE A 111 4.93 0.81 7.35
C PHE A 111 3.83 1.75 7.80
N SER A 112 4.25 2.97 8.17
CA SER A 112 3.34 4.07 8.42
C SER A 112 3.93 5.41 8.03
N ASP A 113 3.23 6.14 7.18
CA ASP A 113 3.49 7.54 6.90
C ASP A 113 2.17 8.35 6.96
N SER A 114 2.21 9.51 7.60
CA SER A 114 1.03 10.35 7.83
C SER A 114 1.34 11.82 7.57
N TYR A 115 1.32 12.66 8.60
CA TYR A 115 1.64 14.07 8.48
C TYR A 115 3.09 14.32 8.94
N ALA A 116 3.92 14.85 8.06
CA ALA A 116 5.29 15.24 8.37
C ALA A 116 5.31 16.71 8.82
N TYR A 117 5.70 16.95 10.07
CA TYR A 117 5.92 18.30 10.60
C TYR A 117 7.35 18.75 10.26
N ALA A 118 7.59 19.17 9.01
CA ALA A 118 8.88 19.75 8.62
C ALA A 118 8.86 21.27 8.78
N PHE A 119 9.92 21.83 9.40
CA PHE A 119 10.12 23.28 9.60
C PHE A 119 10.27 24.04 8.27
N ASP A 120 10.76 23.36 7.23
CA ASP A 120 10.80 23.80 5.85
C ASP A 120 10.01 22.82 4.97
N SER A 121 8.72 23.10 4.79
CA SER A 121 7.95 22.50 3.72
C SER A 121 6.83 23.44 3.33
N SER A 122 6.77 23.77 2.04
CA SER A 122 5.54 24.24 1.42
C SER A 122 4.38 23.30 1.77
N SER A 123 3.15 23.81 1.78
CA SER A 123 1.94 23.06 2.14
C SER A 123 1.75 21.72 1.41
N ASN A 124 2.44 21.55 0.27
CA ASN A 124 2.25 20.48 -0.70
C ASN A 124 3.15 19.25 -0.45
N ASN A 125 3.74 19.10 0.74
CA ASN A 125 4.56 17.95 1.12
C ASN A 125 4.33 17.46 2.55
N LYS A 126 3.18 17.78 3.12
CA LYS A 126 2.95 17.49 4.55
C LYS A 126 2.28 16.15 4.73
N TRP A 127 1.33 15.80 3.89
CA TRP A 127 0.65 14.50 3.96
C TRP A 127 1.39 13.42 3.20
N ALA A 128 1.20 12.17 3.61
CA ALA A 128 1.77 11.01 2.94
C ALA A 128 1.25 10.88 1.50
N THR A 129 -0.03 11.24 1.27
CA THR A 129 -0.60 11.29 -0.08
C THR A 129 0.04 12.37 -0.97
N ASP A 130 0.52 13.49 -0.40
CA ASP A 130 1.32 14.46 -1.15
C ASP A 130 2.65 13.85 -1.62
N ARG A 131 3.33 13.15 -0.70
CA ARG A 131 4.58 12.44 -0.99
C ARG A 131 4.38 11.36 -2.04
N LEU A 132 3.29 10.60 -1.93
CA LEU A 132 2.92 9.54 -2.87
C LEU A 132 2.72 10.09 -4.29
N ARG A 133 1.98 11.20 -4.44
CA ARG A 133 1.78 11.85 -5.75
C ARG A 133 3.10 12.30 -6.37
N ARG A 134 4.00 12.89 -5.59
CA ARG A 134 5.32 13.29 -6.09
C ARG A 134 6.21 12.09 -6.43
N ALA A 135 6.06 11.00 -5.69
CA ALA A 135 6.71 9.72 -5.97
C ALA A 135 6.01 8.92 -7.10
N LYS A 136 5.09 9.54 -7.86
CA LYS A 136 4.39 8.92 -8.99
C LYS A 136 3.68 7.62 -8.60
N GLY A 137 3.05 7.64 -7.43
CA GLY A 137 2.29 6.50 -6.90
C GLY A 137 3.13 5.45 -6.20
N GLN A 138 4.44 5.63 -6.10
CA GLN A 138 5.31 4.61 -5.52
C GLN A 138 5.58 4.84 -4.03
N HIS A 139 5.36 3.81 -3.22
CA HIS A 139 5.86 3.70 -1.85
C HIS A 139 6.33 2.26 -1.61
N HIS A 140 7.14 2.01 -0.59
CA HIS A 140 7.81 0.72 -0.47
C HIS A 140 8.03 0.27 0.98
N VAL A 141 8.26 -1.04 1.12
CA VAL A 141 8.69 -1.68 2.38
C VAL A 141 9.86 -2.59 2.11
N ILE A 142 10.72 -2.74 3.12
CA ILE A 142 11.74 -3.80 3.12
C ILE A 142 11.11 -5.08 3.63
N ILE A 143 11.28 -6.18 2.91
CA ILE A 143 10.77 -7.49 3.34
C ILE A 143 11.44 -7.88 4.66
N PRO A 144 10.68 -8.07 5.74
CA PRO A 144 11.24 -8.37 7.05
C PRO A 144 11.82 -9.79 7.10
N ASN A 145 12.63 -10.05 8.12
CA ASN A 145 13.11 -11.40 8.42
C ASN A 145 12.02 -12.17 9.18
N ILE A 146 11.18 -12.89 8.45
CA ILE A 146 10.04 -13.67 8.96
C ILE A 146 10.09 -15.10 8.39
N PRO A 147 9.37 -16.08 8.99
CA PRO A 147 9.34 -17.44 8.45
C PRO A 147 8.95 -17.47 6.97
N THR A 148 9.65 -18.28 6.19
CA THR A 148 9.32 -18.48 4.77
C THR A 148 7.90 -19.03 4.61
N GLY A 149 7.16 -18.49 3.64
CA GLY A 149 5.80 -18.89 3.32
C GLY A 149 5.10 -17.80 2.50
N ASP A 150 3.85 -18.05 2.15
CA ASP A 150 3.04 -17.10 1.40
C ASP A 150 2.40 -16.07 2.35
N TYR A 151 2.46 -14.79 1.98
CA TYR A 151 1.89 -13.68 2.72
C TYR A 151 0.98 -12.80 1.86
N LEU A 152 0.03 -12.15 2.53
CA LEU A 152 -0.73 -11.04 2.00
C LEU A 152 -0.10 -9.75 2.47
N PHE A 153 0.24 -8.87 1.54
CA PHE A 153 0.62 -7.49 1.83
C PHE A 153 -0.55 -6.57 1.49
N ARG A 154 -1.05 -5.87 2.51
CA ARG A 154 -2.15 -4.90 2.44
C ARG A 154 -1.58 -3.48 2.40
N ALA A 155 -1.62 -2.86 1.22
CA ALA A 155 -1.33 -1.44 1.08
C ALA A 155 -2.63 -0.65 1.25
N GLU A 156 -2.58 0.42 2.07
CA GLU A 156 -3.76 1.21 2.42
C GLU A 156 -3.44 2.70 2.33
N ILE A 157 -4.31 3.45 1.65
CA ILE A 157 -4.39 4.91 1.75
C ILE A 157 -5.65 5.25 2.54
N ILE A 158 -5.53 6.16 3.51
CA ILE A 158 -6.67 6.70 4.26
C ILE A 158 -6.83 8.17 3.91
N ALA A 159 -7.80 8.51 3.05
CA ALA A 159 -8.11 9.88 2.68
C ALA A 159 -9.08 10.52 3.69
N LEU A 160 -8.77 11.74 4.13
CA LEU A 160 -9.41 12.37 5.29
C LEU A 160 -10.27 13.58 4.94
N HIS A 161 -10.51 13.83 3.65
CA HIS A 161 -11.17 15.05 3.18
C HIS A 161 -12.65 15.17 3.57
N GLN A 162 -13.29 14.06 3.96
CA GLN A 162 -14.64 14.01 4.56
C GLN A 162 -14.66 13.38 5.96
N ALA A 163 -13.49 13.20 6.60
CA ALA A 163 -13.36 12.48 7.87
C ALA A 163 -13.79 13.27 9.11
N GLN A 164 -14.23 14.52 8.94
CA GLN A 164 -14.83 15.31 10.02
C GLN A 164 -16.20 14.77 10.48
N VAL A 165 -16.82 13.88 9.70
CA VAL A 165 -18.06 13.16 10.06
C VAL A 165 -17.79 11.65 9.96
N ARG A 166 -18.41 10.85 10.83
CA ARG A 166 -18.32 9.39 10.75
C ARG A 166 -19.29 8.84 9.70
N TYR A 167 -18.87 7.80 8.99
CA TYR A 167 -19.69 7.14 7.97
C TYR A 167 -21.03 6.61 8.52
N ASP A 168 -21.08 6.14 9.77
CA ASP A 168 -22.31 5.64 10.39
C ASP A 168 -23.28 6.75 10.86
N GLN A 169 -22.86 8.01 10.77
CA GLN A 169 -23.71 9.18 11.01
C GLN A 169 -24.18 9.81 9.70
N ASP A 170 -23.36 9.73 8.66
CA ASP A 170 -23.62 10.27 7.33
C ASP A 170 -22.91 9.39 6.29
N HIS A 171 -23.69 8.57 5.58
CA HIS A 171 -23.17 7.61 4.61
C HIS A 171 -22.53 8.28 3.37
N ASP A 172 -22.74 9.58 3.16
CA ASP A 172 -22.08 10.34 2.10
C ASP A 172 -20.68 10.82 2.51
N LYS A 173 -20.33 10.74 3.80
CA LYS A 173 -19.05 11.20 4.36
C LYS A 173 -18.28 10.05 5.02
N GLY A 174 -17.24 10.38 5.78
CA GLY A 174 -16.36 9.42 6.44
C GLY A 174 -14.91 9.54 5.99
N ALA A 175 -14.04 8.85 6.72
CA ALA A 175 -12.72 8.51 6.19
C ALA A 175 -12.89 7.50 5.04
N GLU A 176 -12.07 7.65 4.01
CA GLU A 176 -12.09 6.81 2.83
C GLU A 176 -10.85 5.91 2.81
N PHE A 177 -11.08 4.60 2.73
CA PHE A 177 -10.04 3.58 2.75
C PHE A 177 -9.88 2.98 1.36
N LEU A 178 -8.78 3.34 0.68
CA LEU A 178 -8.37 2.76 -0.58
C LEU A 178 -7.37 1.65 -0.29
N THR A 179 -7.68 0.43 -0.69
CA THR A 179 -6.84 -0.74 -0.37
C THR A 179 -6.66 -1.65 -1.57
N PHE A 180 -5.46 -2.21 -1.70
CA PHE A 180 -5.21 -3.36 -2.56
C PHE A 180 -4.23 -4.33 -1.88
N HIS A 181 -4.29 -5.58 -2.30
CA HIS A 181 -3.61 -6.69 -1.63
C HIS A 181 -2.76 -7.46 -2.62
N ALA A 182 -1.46 -7.52 -2.35
CA ALA A 182 -0.53 -8.32 -3.14
C ALA A 182 -0.25 -9.65 -2.45
N PHE A 183 -0.24 -10.74 -3.23
CA PHE A 183 0.31 -12.02 -2.80
C PHE A 183 1.81 -12.04 -3.06
N VAL A 184 2.56 -12.27 -1.99
CA VAL A 184 4.02 -12.22 -1.95
C VAL A 184 4.54 -13.42 -1.19
#